data_AF-A0A4R2T4A4-F1
#
_entry.id   AF-A0A4R2T4A4-F1
#
_cell.length_a   1.000
_cell.length_b   1.000
_cell.length_c   1.000
_cell.angle_alpha   90.00
_cell.angle_beta   90.00
_cell.angle_gamma   90.00
#
_symmetry.space_group_name_H-M   'P 1'
#
loop_
_entity.id
_entity.type
_entity.pdbx_description
1 polymer ?
#
loop_
_entity_poly.entity_id
_entity_poly.type
_entity_poly.pdbx_seq_one_letter_code
_entity_poly.pdbx_strand_id
1 'polypeptide(L)'
;MSSPPRALSVHDADYDPAVGESIVVRLDGVDQHGRVEAYDVDAGTVTRCKLDARGYTFAEDDEIARETVHGVVTAEFKAALDTPSAPHPPV
;
A
#
# COMPACT_ATOMS: atom_id res chain seq x y z
N MET A 1 -9.31 0.35 18.04
CA MET A 1 -8.74 0.81 16.77
C MET A 1 -7.84 -0.31 16.27
N SER A 2 -8.20 -0.99 15.19
CA SER A 2 -7.34 -2.02 14.60
C SER A 2 -6.13 -1.34 13.96
N SER A 3 -4.92 -1.76 14.33
CA SER A 3 -3.69 -1.35 13.65
C SER A 3 -3.55 -2.10 12.33
N PRO A 4 -2.99 -1.48 11.29
CA PRO A 4 -2.74 -2.18 10.02
C PRO A 4 -1.72 -3.31 10.21
N PRO A 5 -1.74 -4.31 9.32
CA PRO A 5 -0.75 -5.36 9.33
C PRO A 5 0.66 -4.76 9.19
N ARG A 6 1.62 -5.33 9.91
CA ARG A 6 3.02 -4.87 9.90
C ARG A 6 3.75 -5.26 8.61
N ALA A 7 3.27 -6.31 7.94
CA ALA A 7 3.72 -6.70 6.62
C ALA A 7 2.51 -7.07 5.76
N LEU A 8 2.52 -6.65 4.50
CA LEU A 8 1.48 -6.98 3.52
C LEU A 8 2.14 -7.10 2.15
N SER A 9 1.71 -8.07 1.35
CA SER A 9 2.16 -8.23 -0.04
C SER A 9 0.99 -8.60 -0.94
N VAL A 10 0.90 -7.97 -2.11
CA VAL A 10 -0.09 -8.31 -3.15
C VAL A 10 0.06 -9.74 -3.69
N HIS A 11 1.21 -10.36 -3.43
CA HIS A 11 1.51 -11.74 -3.83
C HIS A 11 1.09 -12.77 -2.79
N ASP A 12 0.66 -12.33 -1.60
CA ASP A 12 0.17 -13.24 -0.57
C ASP A 12 -1.23 -13.76 -0.92
N ALA A 13 -1.52 -15.02 -0.60
CA ALA A 13 -2.82 -15.62 -0.86
C ALA A 13 -3.94 -15.01 -0.01
N ASP A 14 -3.60 -14.42 1.14
CA ASP A 14 -4.50 -13.69 2.04
C ASP A 14 -4.57 -12.19 1.71
N TYR A 15 -3.97 -11.75 0.60
CA TYR A 15 -4.00 -10.34 0.23
C TYR A 15 -5.43 -9.85 -0.04
N ASP A 16 -5.90 -8.95 0.81
CA ASP A 16 -7.14 -8.23 0.59
C ASP A 16 -6.86 -6.87 -0.10
N PRO A 17 -7.34 -6.64 -1.33
CA PRO A 17 -7.10 -5.40 -2.04
C PRO A 17 -7.77 -4.19 -1.37
N ALA A 18 -8.90 -4.36 -0.67
CA ALA A 18 -9.55 -3.25 0.02
C ALA A 18 -8.73 -2.82 1.24
N VAL A 19 -8.09 -3.76 1.94
CA VAL A 19 -7.12 -3.47 3.01
C VAL A 19 -5.91 -2.74 2.43
N GLY A 20 -5.31 -3.25 1.35
CA GLY A 20 -4.18 -2.61 0.68
C GLY A 20 -4.47 -1.17 0.21
N GLU A 21 -5.63 -0.94 -0.39
CA GLU A 21 -6.08 0.40 -0.81
C GLU A 21 -6.37 1.33 0.37
N SER A 22 -6.73 0.78 1.52
CA SER A 22 -7.02 1.51 2.75
C SER A 22 -5.78 1.81 3.59
N ILE A 23 -4.58 1.34 3.20
CA ILE A 23 -3.34 1.60 3.94
C ILE A 23 -2.53 2.70 3.25
N VAL A 24 -1.96 3.60 4.07
CA VAL A 24 -0.92 4.55 3.69
C VAL A 24 0.41 4.02 4.19
N VAL A 25 1.31 3.72 3.27
CA VAL A 25 2.69 3.32 3.57
C VAL A 25 3.60 4.52 3.35
N ARG A 26 4.41 4.83 4.35
CA ARG A 26 5.45 5.85 4.32
C ARG A 26 6.81 5.19 4.44
N LEU A 27 7.76 5.59 3.60
CA LEU A 27 9.15 5.20 3.69
C LEU A 27 9.99 6.44 3.96
N ASP A 28 10.71 6.46 5.07
CA ASP A 28 11.52 7.61 5.50
C ASP A 28 10.68 8.90 5.61
N GLY A 29 9.40 8.77 5.99
CA GLY A 29 8.44 9.87 6.04
C GLY A 29 7.87 10.30 4.69
N VAL A 30 8.26 9.67 3.58
CA VAL A 30 7.72 9.92 2.24
C VAL A 30 6.57 8.96 1.94
N ASP A 31 5.39 9.50 1.62
CA ASP A 31 4.23 8.68 1.28
C ASP A 31 4.42 7.94 -0.06
N GLN A 32 4.16 6.63 -0.06
CA GLN A 32 4.29 5.74 -1.23
C GLN A 32 2.93 5.42 -1.87
N HIS A 33 2.03 6.42 -1.96
CA HIS A 33 0.65 6.24 -2.41
C HIS A 33 0.52 5.45 -3.73
N GLY A 34 -0.23 4.34 -3.69
CA GLY A 34 -0.68 3.59 -4.86
C GLY A 34 0.43 2.89 -5.66
N ARG A 35 1.64 2.78 -5.11
CA ARG A 35 2.81 2.21 -5.79
C ARG A 35 3.43 1.02 -5.05
N VAL A 36 2.95 0.73 -3.85
CA VAL A 36 3.47 -0.33 -2.99
C VAL A 36 2.81 -1.65 -3.36
N GLU A 37 3.63 -2.62 -3.77
CA GLU A 37 3.21 -4.00 -3.98
C GLU A 37 3.44 -4.84 -2.71
N ALA A 38 4.47 -4.51 -1.93
CA ALA A 38 4.67 -5.12 -0.63
C ALA A 38 5.38 -4.17 0.33
N TYR A 39 5.11 -4.30 1.62
CA TYR A 39 5.89 -3.62 2.65
C TYR A 39 6.09 -4.52 3.86
N ASP A 40 7.15 -4.27 4.59
CA ASP A 40 7.46 -4.90 5.86
C ASP A 40 8.05 -3.85 6.81
N VAL A 41 7.30 -3.57 7.89
CA VAL A 41 7.65 -2.58 8.91
C VAL A 41 8.79 -3.09 9.79
N ASP A 42 8.87 -4.40 10.05
CA ASP A 42 9.87 -5.00 10.93
C ASP A 42 11.23 -5.14 10.24
N ALA A 43 11.23 -5.50 8.95
CA ALA A 43 12.41 -5.55 8.09
C ALA A 43 12.81 -4.16 7.55
N GLY A 44 11.90 -3.18 7.60
CA GLY A 44 12.13 -1.84 7.07
C GLY A 44 12.27 -1.83 5.55
N THR A 45 11.43 -2.60 4.86
CA THR A 45 11.49 -2.75 3.39
C THR A 45 10.15 -2.42 2.73
N VAL A 46 10.22 -1.78 1.56
CA VAL A 46 9.06 -1.54 0.69
C VAL A 46 9.40 -1.98 -0.72
N THR A 47 8.62 -2.89 -1.28
CA THR A 47 8.64 -3.26 -2.69
C THR A 47 7.61 -2.44 -3.45
N ARG A 48 8.07 -1.71 -4.46
CA ARG A 48 7.23 -0.83 -5.29
C ARG A 48 7.57 -1.00 -6.77
N CYS A 49 6.61 -0.65 -7.62
CA CYS A 49 6.87 -0.60 -9.06
C CYS A 49 7.91 0.51 -9.36
N LYS A 50 8.93 0.18 -10.16
CA LYS A 50 9.84 1.17 -10.73
C LYS A 50 9.05 2.08 -11.66
N LEU A 51 9.40 3.35 -11.60
CA LEU A 51 8.87 4.35 -12.50
C LEU A 51 9.97 4.80 -13.44
N ASP A 52 9.60 5.01 -14.70
CA ASP A 52 10.45 5.68 -15.66
C ASP A 52 10.66 7.15 -15.24
N ALA A 53 11.63 7.84 -15.86
CA ALA A 53 11.88 9.27 -15.66
C ALA A 53 10.63 10.15 -15.87
N ARG A 54 9.64 9.64 -16.60
CA ARG A 54 8.34 10.30 -16.86
C ARG A 54 7.26 10.01 -15.83
N GLY A 55 7.55 9.21 -14.79
CA GLY A 55 6.60 8.86 -13.73
C GLY A 55 5.59 7.76 -14.09
N TYR A 56 5.78 7.09 -15.23
CA TYR A 56 4.99 5.93 -15.64
C TYR A 56 5.62 4.64 -15.14
N THR A 57 4.82 3.61 -14.90
CA THR A 57 5.30 2.27 -14.57
C THR A 57 6.30 1.79 -15.62
N PHE A 58 7.52 1.49 -15.18
CA PHE A 58 8.56 0.95 -16.05
C PHE A 58 8.27 -0.54 -16.26
N ALA A 59 7.84 -0.90 -17.46
CA ALA A 59 7.71 -2.29 -17.88
C ALA A 59 8.96 -2.67 -18.68
N GLU A 60 9.71 -3.66 -18.19
CA GLU A 60 10.86 -4.24 -18.88
C GLU A 60 10.46 -5.66 -19.32
N ASP A 61 10.55 -5.96 -20.61
CA ASP A 61 10.25 -7.29 -21.16
C ASP A 61 8.85 -7.83 -20.81
N ASP A 62 7.81 -6.98 -20.90
CA ASP A 62 6.40 -7.27 -20.53
C ASP A 62 6.16 -7.44 -19.00
N GLU A 63 7.19 -7.33 -18.17
CA GLU A 63 7.09 -7.38 -16.71
C GLU A 63 7.21 -5.98 -16.08
N ILE A 64 6.35 -5.66 -15.11
CA ILE A 64 6.47 -4.44 -14.32
C ILE A 64 7.74 -4.56 -13.48
N ALA A 65 8.75 -3.73 -13.77
CA ALA A 65 9.99 -3.76 -13.04
C ALA A 65 9.74 -3.33 -11.59
N ARG A 66 10.18 -4.15 -10.63
CA ARG A 66 10.00 -3.89 -9.20
C ARG A 66 11.31 -3.43 -8.58
N GLU A 67 11.20 -2.60 -7.55
CA GLU A 67 12.34 -2.22 -6.71
C GLU A 67 11.97 -2.38 -5.24
N THR A 68 12.85 -3.06 -4.51
CA THR A 68 12.79 -3.11 -3.05
C THR A 68 13.72 -2.04 -2.50
N VAL A 69 13.14 -1.11 -1.74
CA VAL A 69 13.84 -0.03 -1.05
C VAL A 69 13.83 -0.27 0.44
N HIS A 70 14.92 0.10 1.10
CA HIS A 70 15.11 -0.06 2.54
C HIS A 70 15.03 1.29 3.24
N GLY A 71 14.41 1.34 4.42
CA GLY A 71 14.28 2.56 5.22
C GLY A 71 13.32 2.40 6.39
N VAL A 72 12.99 3.52 7.03
CA VAL A 72 11.98 3.53 8.10
C VAL A 72 10.60 3.41 7.47
N VAL A 73 9.95 2.26 7.66
CA VAL A 73 8.63 1.99 7.10
C VAL A 73 7.56 2.24 8.15
N THR A 74 6.55 3.02 7.79
CA THR A 74 5.39 3.27 8.63
C THR A 74 4.14 2.93 7.83
N ALA A 75 3.25 2.11 8.39
CA ALA A 75 1.97 1.79 7.79
C ALA A 75 0.85 2.29 8.70
N GLU A 76 -0.09 3.01 8.12
CA GLU A 76 -1.25 3.57 8.83
C GLU A 76 -2.50 3.32 7.98
N PHE A 77 -3.64 2.98 8.59
CA PHE A 77 -4.88 3.01 7.83
C PHE A 77 -5.19 4.45 7.44
N LYS A 78 -5.55 4.69 6.17
CA LYS A 78 -6.33 5.86 5.78
C LYS A 78 -7.48 5.89 6.77
N ALA A 79 -7.51 6.92 7.62
CA ALA A 79 -8.67 7.15 8.46
C ALA A 79 -9.85 7.13 7.51
N ALA A 80 -10.68 6.08 7.60
CA ALA A 80 -11.88 5.99 6.82
C ALA A 80 -12.56 7.33 7.04
N LEU A 81 -12.74 8.10 5.97
CA LEU A 81 -13.74 9.13 5.99
C LEU A 81 -15.00 8.36 6.38
N ASP A 82 -15.38 8.57 7.63
CA ASP A 82 -16.61 8.16 8.27
C ASP A 82 -17.65 8.05 7.16
N THR A 83 -17.93 6.84 6.71
CA THR A 83 -19.06 6.65 5.81
C THR A 83 -20.22 6.88 6.77
N PRO A 84 -20.97 7.99 6.72
CA PRO A 84 -22.17 8.08 7.53
C PRO A 84 -23.02 6.91 7.06
N SER A 85 -23.13 5.90 7.91
CA SER A 85 -23.93 4.72 7.69
C SER A 85 -25.31 5.23 7.27
N ALA A 86 -25.63 5.11 5.97
CA ALA A 86 -26.84 5.71 5.43
C ALA A 86 -28.02 5.20 6.27
N PRO A 87 -28.89 6.09 6.79
CA PRO A 87 -30.06 5.62 7.52
C PRO A 87 -30.91 4.79 6.56
N HIS A 88 -31.05 3.50 6.89
CA HIS A 88 -31.96 2.58 6.21
C HIS A 88 -33.36 3.23 6.20
N PRO A 89 -33.99 3.48 5.04
CA PRO A 89 -35.37 3.95 5.05
C PRO A 89 -36.25 2.85 5.67
N PRO A 90 -37.09 3.18 6.66
CA PRO A 90 -38.10 2.22 7.11
C PRO A 90 -39.07 1.92 5.96
N VAL A 91 -39.35 0.63 5.77
CA VAL A 91 -40.36 0.08 4.85
C VAL A 91 -41.77 0.55 5.18
#